data_AF-A0A935SKQ7-F1
#
_entry.id   AF-A0A935SKQ7-F1
#
_cell.length_a   1.000
_cell.length_b   1.000
_cell.length_c   1.000
_cell.angle_alpha   90.00
_cell.angle_beta   90.00
_cell.angle_gamma   90.00
#
_symmetry.space_group_name_H-M   'P 1'
#
loop_
_entity.id
_entity.type
_entity.pdbx_description
1 polymer ?
#
loop_
_entity_poly.entity_id
_entity_poly.type
_entity_poly.pdbx_seq_one_letter_code
_entity_poly.pdbx_strand_id
1 'polypeptide(L)'
;MAYSILNPKYSFIQFGYEQFTEEQKNCYEEDLKNCLPIFNDSDLAFQVILKADTNEEAMAVYTSAFTSIKLVLLKGFVTEQPEFESAILKDFVTDDIVFVRRMLSDTEVLLYWPNGLPGFKAHIACGKCFQIGTKITTEDIDGADISIPSNCLYRTCDDCWTSLLEYSCDENSYGFNYCAIETFSPNKVRLPIYISRPQLKTDQSIYSRSNGIINILKATKKKEYEGETENLTEGMHEKIDIALDHDHVHITTKHYTGGIRKTGDYEIEWTKFLDYPIAPAQFKVLATPYSVKNDNCEVCPPEYELCPVPQNVFVDTITDDSATVHWDNVGGVAGYVVIVNGSSQAGGNSPRVIVGLSSHTEYTIQVVTQCLGVLGSSEPSEEIVFVTL
;
A
#
# COMPACT_ATOMS: atom_id res chain seq x y z
N MET A 1 -39.47 -8.67 2.08
CA MET A 1 -38.43 -7.96 2.84
C MET A 1 -37.39 -7.54 1.82
N ALA A 2 -37.10 -6.25 1.69
CA ALA A 2 -36.37 -5.75 0.53
C ALA A 2 -35.02 -5.17 0.94
N TYR A 3 -34.07 -6.05 1.27
CA TYR A 3 -32.67 -5.65 1.25
C TYR A 3 -32.34 -5.05 -0.12
N SER A 4 -31.67 -3.90 -0.11
CA SER A 4 -31.21 -3.25 -1.34
C SER A 4 -29.72 -2.97 -1.27
N ILE A 5 -29.05 -2.98 -2.42
CA ILE A 5 -27.65 -2.56 -2.52
C ILE A 5 -27.58 -1.13 -3.01
N LEU A 6 -26.90 -0.31 -2.22
CA LEU A 6 -26.46 1.02 -2.62
C LEU A 6 -24.99 0.92 -3.04
N ASN A 7 -24.71 1.33 -4.27
CA ASN A 7 -23.37 1.37 -4.80
C ASN A 7 -22.72 2.73 -4.47
N PRO A 8 -21.45 2.78 -4.06
CA PRO A 8 -20.70 4.03 -4.09
C PRO A 8 -20.79 4.63 -5.50
N LYS A 9 -21.09 5.93 -5.57
CA LYS A 9 -21.41 6.62 -6.84
C LYS A 9 -20.36 6.37 -7.93
N TYR A 10 -19.09 6.40 -7.54
CA TYR A 10 -17.96 6.26 -8.45
C TYR A 10 -17.30 4.88 -8.40
N SER A 11 -17.97 3.86 -7.83
CA SER A 11 -17.48 2.48 -7.88
C SER A 11 -17.49 1.94 -9.31
N PHE A 12 -16.42 1.26 -9.70
CA PHE A 12 -16.39 0.50 -10.95
C PHE A 12 -17.23 -0.77 -10.85
N ILE A 13 -17.26 -1.40 -9.67
CA ILE A 13 -18.08 -2.58 -9.40
C ILE A 13 -19.40 -2.12 -8.81
N GLN A 14 -20.47 -2.39 -9.53
CA GLN A 14 -21.81 -1.99 -9.18
C GLN A 14 -22.71 -3.22 -9.21
N PHE A 15 -23.66 -3.28 -8.28
CA PHE A 15 -24.64 -4.37 -8.16
C PHE A 15 -26.06 -3.83 -8.29
N GLY A 16 -26.94 -4.60 -8.92
CA GLY A 16 -28.36 -4.25 -9.04
C GLY A 16 -28.78 -4.02 -10.48
N TYR A 17 -29.49 -5.00 -11.04
CA TYR A 17 -29.95 -5.02 -12.43
C TYR A 17 -30.76 -3.79 -12.84
N GLU A 18 -31.64 -3.31 -11.96
CA GLU A 18 -32.49 -2.13 -12.23
C GLU A 18 -31.70 -0.83 -12.32
N GLN A 19 -30.47 -0.80 -11.78
CA GLN A 19 -29.61 0.38 -11.80
C GLN A 19 -28.78 0.47 -13.09
N PHE A 20 -28.77 -0.58 -13.91
CA PHE A 20 -28.02 -0.62 -15.16
C PHE A 20 -28.83 -0.07 -16.33
N THR A 21 -28.20 0.71 -17.20
CA THR A 21 -28.74 1.05 -18.52
C THR A 21 -28.84 -0.20 -19.40
N GLU A 22 -29.65 -0.18 -20.46
CA GLU A 22 -29.74 -1.30 -21.41
C GLU A 22 -28.39 -1.68 -22.01
N GLU A 23 -27.49 -0.70 -22.18
CA GLU A 23 -26.12 -0.92 -22.64
C GLU A 23 -25.23 -1.58 -21.56
N GLN A 24 -25.39 -1.20 -20.29
CA GLN A 24 -24.72 -1.85 -19.15
C GLN A 24 -25.24 -3.25 -18.86
N LYS A 25 -26.49 -3.54 -19.27
CA LYS A 25 -27.07 -4.89 -19.27
C LYS A 25 -26.54 -5.75 -20.42
N ASN A 26 -25.93 -5.18 -21.46
CA ASN A 26 -25.50 -5.92 -22.64
C ASN A 26 -24.15 -6.62 -22.42
N CYS A 27 -24.09 -7.67 -21.59
CA CYS A 27 -22.87 -8.47 -21.31
C CYS A 27 -22.58 -9.58 -22.34
N TYR A 28 -23.01 -9.43 -23.60
CA TYR A 28 -22.82 -10.47 -24.62
C TYR A 28 -21.36 -10.53 -25.10
N GLU A 29 -20.93 -11.71 -25.57
CA GLU A 29 -19.52 -12.02 -25.92
C GLU A 29 -18.91 -11.11 -27.00
N GLU A 30 -19.70 -10.26 -27.68
CA GLU A 30 -19.27 -9.41 -28.79
C GLU A 30 -19.09 -7.93 -28.42
N ASP A 31 -19.66 -7.44 -27.30
CA ASP A 31 -19.62 -6.03 -26.86
C ASP A 31 -18.74 -5.83 -25.61
N LEU A 32 -17.46 -6.24 -25.72
CA LEU A 32 -16.44 -6.16 -24.67
C LEU A 32 -16.20 -4.77 -24.07
N LYS A 33 -16.68 -3.71 -24.73
CA LYS A 33 -16.43 -2.31 -24.39
C LYS A 33 -16.99 -1.89 -23.03
N ASN A 34 -17.99 -2.62 -22.52
CA ASN A 34 -18.65 -2.33 -21.25
C ASN A 34 -18.22 -3.29 -20.11
N CYS A 35 -17.29 -4.22 -20.39
CA CYS A 35 -16.82 -5.17 -19.41
C CYS A 35 -15.51 -4.71 -18.76
N LEU A 36 -15.41 -4.86 -17.44
CA LEU A 36 -14.15 -4.60 -16.74
C LEU A 36 -13.22 -5.82 -16.89
N PRO A 37 -11.98 -5.64 -17.39
CA PRO A 37 -11.05 -6.74 -17.55
C PRO A 37 -10.60 -7.31 -16.20
N ILE A 38 -10.54 -8.63 -16.10
CA ILE A 38 -9.97 -9.38 -14.97
C ILE A 38 -8.94 -10.36 -15.53
N PHE A 39 -7.68 -10.21 -15.12
CA PHE A 39 -6.57 -11.05 -15.56
C PHE A 39 -6.08 -11.99 -14.47
N ASN A 40 -5.98 -11.49 -13.23
CA ASN A 40 -5.50 -12.19 -12.06
C ASN A 40 -6.55 -12.27 -10.97
N ASP A 41 -6.37 -13.25 -10.09
CA ASP A 41 -7.26 -13.49 -8.96
C ASP A 41 -7.37 -12.26 -8.06
N SER A 42 -6.31 -11.47 -7.90
CA SER A 42 -6.28 -10.29 -7.01
C SER A 42 -6.71 -8.98 -7.65
N ASP A 43 -7.22 -8.97 -8.88
CA ASP A 43 -7.48 -7.73 -9.64
C ASP A 43 -8.69 -6.92 -9.16
N LEU A 44 -9.35 -7.37 -8.09
CA LEU A 44 -10.64 -6.87 -7.67
C LEU A 44 -10.71 -6.66 -6.16
N ALA A 45 -11.07 -5.44 -5.76
CA ALA A 45 -11.55 -5.14 -4.43
C ALA A 45 -12.54 -3.98 -4.50
N PHE A 46 -13.63 -4.06 -3.76
CA PHE A 46 -14.69 -3.08 -3.83
C PHE A 46 -15.48 -3.03 -2.53
N GLN A 47 -16.24 -1.96 -2.37
CA GLN A 47 -17.20 -1.80 -1.29
C GLN A 47 -18.61 -1.59 -1.85
N VAL A 48 -19.60 -2.11 -1.13
CA VAL A 48 -21.02 -1.88 -1.36
C VAL A 48 -21.70 -1.62 -0.02
N ILE A 49 -22.84 -0.95 -0.05
CA ILE A 49 -23.64 -0.71 1.15
C ILE A 49 -24.91 -1.54 1.01
N LEU A 50 -25.12 -2.43 1.96
CA LEU A 50 -26.38 -3.13 2.11
C LEU A 50 -27.30 -2.28 2.98
N LYS A 51 -28.46 -1.93 2.45
CA LYS A 51 -29.52 -1.22 3.16
C LYS A 51 -30.64 -2.19 3.50
N ALA A 52 -30.91 -2.32 4.79
CA ALA A 52 -32.03 -3.11 5.33
C ALA A 52 -33.24 -2.22 5.59
N ASP A 53 -34.42 -2.83 5.72
CA ASP A 53 -35.65 -2.11 6.05
C ASP A 53 -35.69 -1.75 7.55
N THR A 54 -35.04 -2.55 8.39
CA THR A 54 -35.01 -2.40 9.85
C THR A 54 -33.61 -2.51 10.46
N ASN A 55 -33.45 -2.00 11.69
CA ASN A 55 -32.19 -2.12 12.45
C ASN A 55 -31.87 -3.55 12.85
N GLU A 56 -32.88 -4.35 13.15
CA GLU A 56 -32.70 -5.77 13.48
C GLU A 56 -32.09 -6.55 12.30
N GLU A 57 -32.56 -6.30 11.08
CA GLU A 57 -32.01 -6.89 9.86
C GLU A 57 -30.59 -6.40 9.56
N ALA A 58 -30.31 -5.10 9.71
CA ALA A 58 -28.96 -4.56 9.54
C ALA A 58 -27.97 -5.15 10.57
N MET A 59 -28.40 -5.25 11.83
CA MET A 59 -27.62 -5.88 12.89
C MET A 59 -27.40 -7.38 12.64
N ALA A 60 -28.38 -8.09 12.05
CA ALA A 60 -28.20 -9.47 11.65
C ALA A 60 -27.11 -9.61 10.57
N VAL A 61 -27.06 -8.73 9.58
CA VAL A 61 -25.98 -8.72 8.58
C VAL A 61 -24.62 -8.37 9.20
N TYR A 62 -24.58 -7.40 10.10
CA TYR A 62 -23.35 -6.97 10.75
C TYR A 62 -22.76 -8.02 11.70
N THR A 63 -23.59 -8.63 12.56
CA THR A 63 -23.15 -9.50 13.65
C THR A 63 -23.17 -10.99 13.33
N SER A 64 -24.02 -11.43 12.41
CA SER A 64 -24.18 -12.87 12.22
C SER A 64 -22.94 -13.47 11.57
N ALA A 65 -22.55 -14.63 12.10
CA ALA A 65 -21.63 -15.51 11.41
C ALA A 65 -22.30 -16.23 10.22
N PHE A 66 -23.66 -16.24 10.14
CA PHE A 66 -24.41 -17.16 9.27
C PHE A 66 -25.61 -16.59 8.47
N THR A 67 -25.92 -15.28 8.49
CA THR A 67 -26.52 -14.71 7.26
C THR A 67 -25.38 -14.60 6.26
N SER A 68 -25.14 -15.69 5.52
CA SER A 68 -23.96 -15.83 4.68
C SER A 68 -24.12 -14.92 3.47
N ILE A 69 -23.74 -13.66 3.60
CA ILE A 69 -23.54 -12.82 2.41
C ILE A 69 -22.35 -13.41 1.68
N LYS A 70 -22.65 -14.03 0.55
CA LYS A 70 -21.68 -14.72 -0.29
C LYS A 70 -21.39 -13.93 -1.53
N LEU A 71 -20.12 -13.81 -1.88
CA LEU A 71 -19.74 -13.48 -3.23
C LEU A 71 -19.71 -14.78 -4.04
N VAL A 72 -20.48 -14.82 -5.13
CA VAL A 72 -20.53 -15.95 -6.04
C VAL A 72 -20.04 -15.54 -7.41
N LEU A 73 -19.41 -16.48 -8.10
CA LEU A 73 -19.10 -16.39 -9.52
C LEU A 73 -20.28 -16.92 -10.32
N LEU A 74 -20.75 -16.15 -11.29
CA LEU A 74 -21.86 -16.52 -12.16
C LEU A 74 -21.36 -16.82 -13.57
N LYS A 75 -22.01 -17.77 -14.23
CA LYS A 75 -21.84 -18.04 -15.66
C LYS A 75 -22.71 -17.08 -16.46
N GLY A 76 -22.11 -16.40 -17.45
CA GLY A 76 -22.86 -15.58 -18.39
C GLY A 76 -23.55 -14.39 -17.75
N PHE A 77 -24.65 -13.94 -18.35
CA PHE A 77 -25.46 -12.82 -17.91
C PHE A 77 -26.72 -13.31 -17.22
N VAL A 78 -26.94 -12.91 -15.97
CA VAL A 78 -28.14 -13.24 -15.19
C VAL A 78 -28.97 -11.98 -15.03
N THR A 79 -30.16 -11.96 -15.65
CA THR A 79 -31.07 -10.81 -15.65
C THR A 79 -32.15 -10.90 -14.58
N GLU A 80 -32.48 -12.11 -14.11
CA GLU A 80 -33.60 -12.37 -13.20
C GLU A 80 -33.29 -13.50 -12.21
N GLN A 81 -33.99 -13.50 -11.07
CA GLN A 81 -33.70 -14.38 -9.93
C GLN A 81 -33.86 -15.91 -10.14
N PRO A 82 -34.73 -16.46 -11.01
CA PRO A 82 -34.82 -17.92 -11.15
C PRO A 82 -33.61 -18.55 -11.88
N GLU A 83 -32.89 -17.80 -12.72
CA GLU A 83 -31.71 -18.31 -13.44
C GLU A 83 -30.43 -18.24 -12.60
N PHE A 84 -30.41 -17.41 -11.54
CA PHE A 84 -29.22 -17.14 -10.73
C PHE A 84 -28.64 -18.40 -10.08
N GLU A 85 -29.45 -19.19 -9.38
CA GLU A 85 -28.98 -20.40 -8.69
C GLU A 85 -28.35 -21.41 -9.66
N SER A 86 -28.92 -21.53 -10.86
CA SER A 86 -28.39 -22.41 -11.91
C SER A 86 -27.11 -21.87 -12.56
N ALA A 87 -26.82 -20.58 -12.41
CA ALA A 87 -25.67 -19.90 -12.99
C ALA A 87 -24.46 -19.85 -12.04
N ILE A 88 -24.61 -20.19 -10.76
CA ILE A 88 -23.49 -20.19 -9.80
C ILE A 88 -22.45 -21.24 -10.20
N LEU A 89 -21.24 -20.76 -10.51
CA LEU A 89 -20.08 -21.59 -10.83
C LEU A 89 -19.17 -21.82 -9.63
N LYS A 90 -19.11 -20.84 -8.71
CA LYS A 90 -18.25 -20.90 -7.53
C LYS A 90 -18.78 -20.00 -6.42
N ASP A 91 -18.68 -20.49 -5.19
CA ASP A 91 -18.84 -19.71 -3.97
C ASP A 91 -17.46 -19.28 -3.45
N PHE A 92 -17.24 -17.98 -3.25
CA PHE A 92 -15.97 -17.47 -2.75
C PHE A 92 -15.93 -17.34 -1.23
N VAL A 93 -17.05 -17.56 -0.54
CA VAL A 93 -17.12 -17.33 0.90
C VAL A 93 -16.93 -18.64 1.67
N THR A 94 -15.75 -18.78 2.26
CA THR A 94 -15.33 -19.87 3.17
C THR A 94 -15.01 -19.28 4.55
N ASP A 95 -14.78 -20.11 5.58
CA ASP A 95 -14.47 -19.63 6.95
C ASP A 95 -13.33 -18.59 7.00
N ASP A 96 -12.36 -18.67 6.08
CA ASP A 96 -11.22 -17.73 6.00
C ASP A 96 -11.41 -16.54 5.03
N ILE A 97 -12.48 -16.52 4.22
CA ILE A 97 -12.69 -15.52 3.16
C ILE A 97 -14.11 -14.97 3.27
N VAL A 98 -14.24 -13.79 3.89
CA VAL A 98 -15.53 -13.14 4.10
C VAL A 98 -15.45 -11.65 3.78
N PHE A 99 -16.61 -11.03 3.57
CA PHE A 99 -16.71 -9.57 3.56
C PHE A 99 -16.26 -8.99 4.90
N VAL A 100 -15.50 -7.91 4.85
CA VAL A 100 -15.33 -7.01 6.00
C VAL A 100 -16.61 -6.22 6.15
N ARG A 101 -17.17 -6.19 7.36
CA ARG A 101 -18.49 -5.58 7.63
C ARG A 101 -18.36 -4.45 8.64
N ARG A 102 -19.06 -3.33 8.40
CA ARG A 102 -19.10 -2.18 9.30
C ARG A 102 -20.48 -1.52 9.27
N MET A 103 -21.04 -1.23 10.44
CA MET A 103 -22.25 -0.42 10.54
C MET A 103 -21.94 1.01 10.11
N LEU A 104 -22.74 1.57 9.21
CA LEU A 104 -22.69 2.99 8.82
C LEU A 104 -23.81 3.79 9.48
N SER A 105 -24.98 3.18 9.64
CA SER A 105 -26.16 3.73 10.32
C SER A 105 -27.03 2.59 10.85
N ASP A 106 -28.15 2.91 11.52
CA ASP A 106 -29.08 1.90 12.04
C ASP A 106 -29.60 0.94 10.96
N THR A 107 -29.58 1.29 9.67
CA THR A 107 -30.12 0.44 8.60
C THR A 107 -29.13 0.13 7.49
N GLU A 108 -27.88 0.59 7.60
CA GLU A 108 -26.88 0.47 6.53
C GLU A 108 -25.60 -0.20 7.03
N VAL A 109 -25.21 -1.26 6.31
CA VAL A 109 -23.98 -2.02 6.56
C VAL A 109 -23.06 -1.89 5.35
N LEU A 110 -21.87 -1.36 5.57
CA LEU A 110 -20.77 -1.42 4.61
C LEU A 110 -20.27 -2.86 4.52
N LEU A 111 -20.19 -3.36 3.29
CA LEU A 111 -19.58 -4.63 2.96
C LEU A 111 -18.38 -4.35 2.05
N TYR A 112 -17.19 -4.72 2.49
CA TYR A 112 -15.96 -4.58 1.72
C TYR A 112 -15.37 -5.94 1.38
N TRP A 113 -15.07 -6.14 0.09
CA TRP A 113 -14.48 -7.35 -0.44
C TRP A 113 -13.01 -7.11 -0.84
N PRO A 114 -12.03 -7.55 -0.03
CA PRO A 114 -10.61 -7.38 -0.34
C PRO A 114 -9.98 -8.50 -1.17
N ASN A 115 -10.68 -9.63 -1.33
CA ASN A 115 -10.04 -10.91 -1.61
C ASN A 115 -9.89 -11.25 -3.10
N GLY A 116 -10.34 -10.39 -4.00
CA GLY A 116 -10.37 -10.70 -5.43
C GLY A 116 -11.26 -11.90 -5.74
N LEU A 117 -10.96 -12.65 -6.80
CA LEU A 117 -11.71 -13.81 -7.28
C LEU A 117 -10.81 -15.06 -7.30
N PRO A 118 -10.40 -15.61 -6.15
CA PRO A 118 -9.43 -16.70 -6.08
C PRO A 118 -9.90 -17.95 -6.84
N GLY A 119 -9.09 -18.45 -7.77
CA GLY A 119 -9.39 -19.64 -8.57
C GLY A 119 -10.49 -19.47 -9.62
N PHE A 120 -10.91 -18.24 -9.96
CA PHE A 120 -11.93 -18.02 -11.00
C PHE A 120 -11.50 -18.53 -12.37
N LYS A 121 -10.19 -18.57 -12.65
CA LYS A 121 -9.59 -19.05 -13.91
C LYS A 121 -9.92 -20.50 -14.24
N ALA A 122 -10.27 -21.31 -13.24
CA ALA A 122 -10.71 -22.70 -13.43
C ALA A 122 -12.16 -22.80 -13.93
N HIS A 123 -12.94 -21.72 -13.84
CA HIS A 123 -14.39 -21.71 -14.07
C HIS A 123 -14.80 -20.86 -15.29
N ILE A 124 -14.15 -19.71 -15.50
CA ILE A 124 -14.43 -18.85 -16.67
C ILE A 124 -13.30 -19.04 -17.65
N ALA A 125 -13.54 -19.46 -18.89
CA ALA A 125 -12.50 -19.57 -19.92
C ALA A 125 -12.00 -18.19 -20.40
N CYS A 126 -10.81 -18.17 -20.98
CA CYS A 126 -10.22 -16.95 -21.50
C CYS A 126 -11.07 -16.33 -22.62
N GLY A 127 -11.20 -15.00 -22.66
CA GLY A 127 -12.01 -14.32 -23.66
C GLY A 127 -13.52 -14.38 -23.39
N LYS A 128 -13.94 -14.67 -22.16
CA LYS A 128 -15.36 -14.80 -21.80
C LYS A 128 -15.79 -13.73 -20.80
N CYS A 129 -16.98 -13.20 -21.04
CA CYS A 129 -17.69 -12.33 -20.11
C CYS A 129 -18.33 -13.18 -18.99
N PHE A 130 -18.41 -12.60 -17.81
CA PHE A 130 -19.03 -13.19 -16.62
C PHE A 130 -19.50 -12.09 -15.68
N GLN A 131 -20.25 -12.48 -14.65
CA GLN A 131 -20.63 -11.60 -13.55
C GLN A 131 -20.24 -12.25 -12.23
N ILE A 132 -20.08 -11.41 -11.22
CA ILE A 132 -20.16 -11.83 -9.82
C ILE A 132 -21.52 -11.44 -9.27
N GLY A 133 -21.97 -12.11 -8.21
CA GLY A 133 -23.22 -11.79 -7.53
C GLY A 133 -23.05 -11.83 -6.03
N THR A 134 -23.85 -11.03 -5.32
CA THR A 134 -24.02 -11.16 -3.88
C THR A 134 -25.26 -12.01 -3.61
N LYS A 135 -25.08 -13.15 -2.93
CA LYS A 135 -26.17 -13.99 -2.42
C LYS A 135 -26.31 -13.73 -0.93
N ILE A 136 -27.50 -13.39 -0.47
CA ILE A 136 -27.80 -13.10 0.95
C ILE A 136 -28.83 -14.13 1.40
N THR A 137 -28.45 -14.99 2.34
CA THR A 137 -29.33 -15.99 2.96
C THR A 137 -29.77 -15.49 4.33
N THR A 138 -31.06 -15.43 4.59
CA THR A 138 -31.62 -15.00 5.89
C THR A 138 -32.28 -16.19 6.59
N GLU A 139 -31.74 -16.62 7.74
CA GLU A 139 -32.26 -17.79 8.47
C GLU A 139 -33.58 -17.50 9.21
N ASP A 140 -33.88 -16.24 9.55
CA ASP A 140 -34.90 -15.94 10.56
C ASP A 140 -36.31 -15.58 10.04
N ILE A 141 -36.50 -15.20 8.77
CA ILE A 141 -37.82 -14.79 8.27
C ILE A 141 -37.97 -15.18 6.78
N ASP A 142 -38.92 -16.06 6.47
CA ASP A 142 -39.38 -16.44 5.11
C ASP A 142 -38.40 -17.03 4.07
N GLY A 143 -37.14 -17.32 4.41
CA GLY A 143 -36.27 -18.25 3.65
C GLY A 143 -35.99 -17.89 2.18
N ALA A 144 -36.17 -16.62 1.77
CA ALA A 144 -35.90 -16.18 0.41
C ALA A 144 -34.44 -15.72 0.27
N ASP A 145 -33.66 -16.43 -0.54
CA ASP A 145 -32.32 -16.01 -0.93
C ASP A 145 -32.41 -14.74 -1.80
N ILE A 146 -31.76 -13.65 -1.37
CA ILE A 146 -31.69 -12.42 -2.16
C ILE A 146 -30.40 -12.44 -2.97
N SER A 147 -30.55 -12.43 -4.29
CA SER A 147 -29.45 -12.52 -5.24
C SER A 147 -29.38 -11.29 -6.12
N ILE A 148 -28.23 -10.63 -6.12
CA ILE A 148 -28.03 -9.36 -6.83
C ILE A 148 -26.77 -9.48 -7.70
N PRO A 149 -26.88 -9.46 -9.03
CA PRO A 149 -25.73 -9.54 -9.94
C PRO A 149 -25.01 -8.19 -10.07
N SER A 150 -23.73 -8.26 -10.42
CA SER A 150 -22.86 -7.10 -10.72
C SER A 150 -22.94 -6.67 -12.19
N ASN A 151 -22.29 -5.56 -12.53
CA ASN A 151 -21.98 -5.21 -13.91
C ASN A 151 -21.03 -6.23 -14.58
N CYS A 152 -20.89 -6.15 -15.91
CA CYS A 152 -20.12 -7.12 -16.67
C CYS A 152 -18.62 -7.11 -16.35
N LEU A 153 -18.03 -8.29 -16.19
CA LEU A 153 -16.59 -8.53 -16.09
C LEU A 153 -16.13 -9.37 -17.29
N TYR A 154 -14.89 -9.20 -17.72
CA TYR A 154 -14.31 -9.93 -18.84
C TYR A 154 -13.01 -10.60 -18.46
N ARG A 155 -12.90 -11.92 -18.65
CA ARG A 155 -11.64 -12.63 -18.45
C ARG A 155 -10.70 -12.35 -19.62
N THR A 156 -9.75 -11.44 -19.42
CA THR A 156 -8.69 -11.18 -20.41
C THR A 156 -7.60 -12.27 -20.37
N CYS A 157 -6.96 -12.49 -21.52
CA CYS A 157 -5.93 -13.53 -21.71
C CYS A 157 -4.51 -13.05 -21.49
N ASP A 158 -4.32 -11.75 -21.61
CA ASP A 158 -3.10 -11.08 -21.27
C ASP A 158 -3.43 -9.78 -20.54
N ASP A 159 -2.41 -9.24 -19.89
CA ASP A 159 -2.44 -7.92 -19.28
C ASP A 159 -1.86 -6.86 -20.22
N CYS A 160 -1.63 -7.20 -21.50
CA CYS A 160 -1.17 -6.21 -22.47
C CYS A 160 -2.31 -5.22 -22.66
N TRP A 161 -1.98 -3.92 -22.61
CA TRP A 161 -3.01 -2.89 -22.65
C TRP A 161 -4.07 -3.05 -21.54
N THR A 162 -3.68 -3.40 -20.33
CA THR A 162 -4.48 -3.12 -19.12
C THR A 162 -3.56 -2.79 -17.95
N SER A 163 -4.09 -2.05 -16.96
CA SER A 163 -3.39 -1.78 -15.71
C SER A 163 -4.30 -2.04 -14.53
N LEU A 164 -3.74 -2.61 -13.47
CA LEU A 164 -4.43 -2.72 -12.17
C LEU A 164 -4.23 -1.42 -11.41
N LEU A 165 -5.34 -0.76 -11.08
CA LEU A 165 -5.38 0.45 -10.28
C LEU A 165 -5.86 0.11 -8.87
N GLU A 166 -5.10 0.54 -7.87
CA GLU A 166 -5.50 0.51 -6.46
C GLU A 166 -5.66 1.94 -5.98
N TYR A 167 -6.82 2.28 -5.39
CA TYR A 167 -7.14 3.66 -5.02
C TYR A 167 -7.90 3.76 -3.68
N SER A 168 -7.52 4.74 -2.85
CA SER A 168 -8.17 5.06 -1.57
C SER A 168 -7.86 6.48 -1.10
N CYS A 169 -8.70 7.02 -0.22
CA CYS A 169 -8.45 8.27 0.52
C CYS A 169 -8.21 7.98 2.01
N ASP A 170 -7.61 8.95 2.72
CA ASP A 170 -7.48 8.87 4.18
C ASP A 170 -8.83 9.14 4.87
N GLU A 171 -9.70 9.94 4.24
CA GLU A 171 -11.06 10.23 4.66
C GLU A 171 -12.15 9.66 3.74
N ASN A 172 -13.40 9.65 4.20
CA ASN A 172 -14.55 9.34 3.34
C ASN A 172 -14.69 10.39 2.23
N SER A 173 -14.51 9.97 0.98
CA SER A 173 -14.45 10.85 -0.17
C SER A 173 -15.04 10.15 -1.40
N TYR A 174 -15.55 10.95 -2.36
CA TYR A 174 -16.11 10.46 -3.63
C TYR A 174 -17.20 9.37 -3.50
N GLY A 175 -17.95 9.40 -2.39
CA GLY A 175 -19.01 8.43 -2.10
C GLY A 175 -18.53 7.08 -1.54
N PHE A 176 -17.24 6.94 -1.25
CA PHE A 176 -16.65 5.78 -0.59
C PHE A 176 -16.45 6.02 0.91
N ASN A 177 -16.58 4.95 1.71
CA ASN A 177 -16.47 4.95 3.17
C ASN A 177 -15.13 4.33 3.62
N TYR A 178 -14.02 5.07 3.46
CA TYR A 178 -12.69 4.60 3.84
C TYR A 178 -12.47 4.58 5.36
N CYS A 179 -13.00 5.55 6.10
CA CYS A 179 -12.82 5.64 7.56
C CYS A 179 -13.50 4.51 8.34
N ALA A 180 -14.49 3.85 7.75
CA ALA A 180 -15.21 2.76 8.40
C ALA A 180 -14.31 1.52 8.56
N ILE A 181 -13.30 1.36 7.71
CA ILE A 181 -12.44 0.17 7.67
C ILE A 181 -11.10 0.49 8.34
N GLU A 182 -10.83 -0.16 9.47
CA GLU A 182 -9.66 0.14 10.33
C GLU A 182 -8.31 -0.29 9.76
N THR A 183 -8.33 -1.02 8.65
CA THR A 183 -7.13 -1.46 7.94
C THR A 183 -7.12 -0.86 6.54
N PHE A 184 -5.93 -0.53 6.04
CA PHE A 184 -5.76 0.03 4.70
C PHE A 184 -6.44 -0.86 3.65
N SER A 185 -7.53 -0.36 3.07
CA SER A 185 -8.48 -1.14 2.27
C SER A 185 -8.78 -0.42 0.96
N PRO A 186 -7.82 -0.43 0.02
CA PRO A 186 -8.00 0.23 -1.26
C PRO A 186 -8.99 -0.54 -2.13
N ASN A 187 -9.79 0.20 -2.90
CA ASN A 187 -10.51 -0.39 -4.01
C ASN A 187 -9.49 -0.82 -5.07
N LYS A 188 -9.74 -1.94 -5.74
CA LYS A 188 -8.87 -2.46 -6.80
C LYS A 188 -9.69 -2.81 -8.01
N VAL A 189 -9.23 -2.37 -9.17
CA VAL A 189 -9.86 -2.68 -10.46
C VAL A 189 -8.82 -2.66 -11.56
N ARG A 190 -8.90 -3.60 -12.49
CA ARG A 190 -8.12 -3.55 -13.71
C ARG A 190 -8.90 -2.81 -14.80
N LEU A 191 -8.21 -1.90 -15.46
CA LEU A 191 -8.78 -0.97 -16.44
C LEU A 191 -7.92 -0.93 -17.71
N PRO A 192 -8.53 -0.62 -18.87
CA PRO A 192 -7.80 -0.40 -20.13
C PRO A 192 -7.16 1.01 -20.14
N ILE A 193 -6.28 1.24 -19.18
CA ILE A 193 -5.45 2.45 -19.03
C ILE A 193 -3.98 2.06 -19.04
N TYR A 194 -3.13 2.91 -19.61
CA TYR A 194 -1.70 2.64 -19.82
C TYR A 194 -0.90 3.86 -19.41
N ILE A 195 0.27 3.63 -18.82
CA ILE A 195 1.26 4.69 -18.64
C ILE A 195 2.54 4.31 -19.38
N SER A 196 3.13 5.28 -20.08
CA SER A 196 4.27 5.06 -20.97
C SER A 196 5.18 6.30 -21.04
N ARG A 197 6.22 6.21 -21.88
CA ARG A 197 7.13 7.31 -22.24
C ARG A 197 7.67 8.12 -21.04
N PRO A 198 8.36 7.47 -20.07
CA PRO A 198 8.84 8.15 -18.87
C PRO A 198 9.78 9.32 -19.19
N GLN A 199 9.49 10.50 -18.63
CA GLN A 199 10.30 11.71 -18.72
C GLN A 199 10.83 12.12 -17.34
N LEU A 200 12.12 12.47 -17.25
CA LEU A 200 12.70 13.02 -16.04
C LEU A 200 12.52 14.55 -16.01
N LYS A 201 11.59 15.02 -15.17
CA LYS A 201 11.38 16.45 -14.91
C LYS A 201 12.33 16.92 -13.81
N THR A 202 12.80 18.16 -13.92
CA THR A 202 13.71 18.76 -12.94
C THR A 202 13.08 20.01 -12.38
N ASP A 203 12.88 20.03 -11.07
CA ASP A 203 12.57 21.24 -10.31
C ASP A 203 13.87 21.71 -9.66
N GLN A 204 14.40 22.86 -10.07
CA GLN A 204 15.71 23.34 -9.62
C GLN A 204 15.73 24.82 -9.28
N SER A 205 16.46 25.17 -8.22
CA SER A 205 16.88 26.52 -7.89
C SER A 205 18.40 26.66 -8.08
N ILE A 206 18.81 27.75 -8.71
CA ILE A 206 20.22 28.06 -8.97
C ILE A 206 20.57 29.44 -8.40
N TYR A 207 21.84 29.66 -8.05
CA TYR A 207 22.34 30.97 -7.66
C TYR A 207 23.70 31.25 -8.34
N SER A 208 23.93 32.52 -8.68
CA SER A 208 25.21 32.98 -9.22
C SER A 208 26.06 33.57 -8.10
N ARG A 209 27.31 33.14 -8.00
CA ARG A 209 28.32 33.76 -7.14
C ARG A 209 28.85 35.03 -7.79
N SER A 210 29.44 35.92 -6.98
CA SER A 210 30.08 37.17 -7.45
C SER A 210 31.27 36.93 -8.38
N ASN A 211 31.85 35.73 -8.37
CA ASN A 211 32.91 35.29 -9.28
C ASN A 211 32.40 34.67 -10.60
N GLY A 212 31.09 34.75 -10.88
CA GLY A 212 30.47 34.24 -12.10
C GLY A 212 30.16 32.74 -12.10
N ILE A 213 30.47 32.01 -11.02
CA ILE A 213 30.14 30.58 -10.91
C ILE A 213 28.66 30.42 -10.55
N ILE A 214 27.92 29.68 -11.39
CA ILE A 214 26.54 29.27 -11.11
C ILE A 214 26.57 27.95 -10.33
N ASN A 215 25.85 27.90 -9.22
CA ASN A 215 25.66 26.68 -8.44
C ASN A 215 24.18 26.33 -8.37
N ILE A 216 23.89 25.03 -8.31
CA ILE A 216 22.57 24.52 -7.98
C ILE A 216 22.40 24.66 -6.47
N LEU A 217 21.36 25.33 -6.01
CA LEU A 217 21.01 25.42 -4.60
C LEU A 217 20.26 24.15 -4.18
N LYS A 218 19.23 23.80 -4.95
CA LYS A 218 18.47 22.57 -4.80
C LYS A 218 18.01 22.10 -6.18
N ALA A 219 18.02 20.79 -6.42
CA ALA A 219 17.39 20.18 -7.58
C ALA A 219 16.69 18.89 -7.19
N THR A 220 15.42 18.75 -7.54
CA THR A 220 14.64 17.53 -7.37
C THR A 220 14.28 16.98 -8.75
N LYS A 221 14.69 15.74 -9.03
CA LYS A 221 14.24 15.01 -10.22
C LYS A 221 12.94 14.27 -9.89
N LYS A 222 11.93 14.46 -10.74
CA LYS A 222 10.66 13.73 -10.72
C LYS A 222 10.55 12.89 -12.00
N LYS A 223 9.92 11.72 -11.92
CA LYS A 223 9.64 10.88 -13.10
C LYS A 223 8.17 11.02 -13.46
N GLU A 224 7.89 11.56 -14.64
CA GLU A 224 6.55 11.74 -15.20
C GLU A 224 6.30 10.71 -16.29
N TYR A 225 5.10 10.15 -16.36
CA TYR A 225 4.66 9.28 -17.44
C TYR A 225 3.49 9.93 -18.18
N GLU A 226 3.37 9.62 -19.46
CA GLU A 226 2.17 9.90 -20.24
C GLU A 226 1.19 8.75 -20.03
N GLY A 227 -0.04 9.07 -19.67
CA GLY A 227 -1.16 8.15 -19.51
C GLY A 227 -2.11 8.24 -20.69
N GLU A 228 -2.63 7.10 -21.14
CA GLU A 228 -3.65 7.04 -22.20
C GLU A 228 -4.68 5.94 -21.89
N THR A 229 -5.91 6.10 -22.37
CA THR A 229 -6.99 5.10 -22.26
C THR A 229 -7.42 4.59 -23.63
N GLU A 230 -8.06 3.43 -23.65
CA GLU A 230 -8.87 3.02 -24.81
C GLU A 230 -10.14 3.88 -24.97
N ASN A 231 -10.92 3.55 -26.01
CA ASN A 231 -12.23 4.14 -26.24
C ASN A 231 -13.21 3.72 -25.14
N LEU A 232 -13.50 4.64 -24.22
CA LEU A 232 -14.33 4.43 -23.06
C LEU A 232 -15.54 5.38 -23.06
N THR A 233 -16.58 5.00 -22.33
CA THR A 233 -17.79 5.81 -22.15
C THR A 233 -17.52 7.00 -21.23
N GLU A 234 -18.39 8.02 -21.26
CA GLU A 234 -18.31 9.19 -20.37
C GLU A 234 -18.24 8.78 -18.88
N GLY A 235 -19.11 7.87 -18.45
CA GLY A 235 -19.12 7.40 -17.07
C GLY A 235 -17.84 6.65 -16.66
N MET A 236 -17.17 5.98 -17.60
CA MET A 236 -15.86 5.35 -17.33
C MET A 236 -14.77 6.39 -17.20
N HIS A 237 -14.75 7.42 -18.05
CA HIS A 237 -13.81 8.54 -17.92
C HIS A 237 -13.97 9.26 -16.58
N GLU A 238 -15.21 9.58 -16.19
CA GLU A 238 -15.48 10.25 -14.90
C GLU A 238 -14.94 9.41 -13.72
N LYS A 239 -15.21 8.10 -13.71
CA LYS A 239 -14.70 7.20 -12.64
C LYS A 239 -13.18 7.10 -12.64
N ILE A 240 -12.53 7.03 -13.80
CA ILE A 240 -11.06 6.96 -13.91
C ILE A 240 -10.44 8.25 -13.39
N ASP A 241 -10.95 9.40 -13.83
CA ASP A 241 -10.41 10.69 -13.44
C ASP A 241 -10.47 10.89 -11.92
N ILE A 242 -11.62 10.56 -11.32
CA ILE A 242 -11.82 10.57 -9.87
C ILE A 242 -10.92 9.56 -9.17
N ALA A 243 -10.77 8.33 -9.70
CA ALA A 243 -9.88 7.33 -9.11
C ALA A 243 -8.41 7.80 -9.08
N LEU A 244 -7.97 8.52 -10.12
CA LEU A 244 -6.63 9.08 -10.21
C LEU A 244 -6.39 10.28 -9.26
N ASP A 245 -7.46 10.93 -8.80
CA ASP A 245 -7.43 12.05 -7.83
C ASP A 245 -7.48 11.60 -6.36
N HIS A 246 -7.53 10.30 -6.06
CA HIS A 246 -7.48 9.80 -4.69
C HIS A 246 -6.13 10.06 -3.99
N ASP A 247 -6.14 10.09 -2.65
CA ASP A 247 -4.93 10.35 -1.85
C ASP A 247 -3.93 9.21 -1.88
N HIS A 248 -4.29 8.00 -2.25
CA HIS A 248 -3.38 6.89 -2.45
C HIS A 248 -3.76 6.22 -3.75
N VAL A 249 -2.91 6.34 -4.76
CA VAL A 249 -3.12 5.70 -6.06
C VAL A 249 -1.88 4.90 -6.40
N HIS A 250 -2.06 3.60 -6.59
CA HIS A 250 -1.03 2.67 -7.03
C HIS A 250 -1.43 2.07 -8.36
N ILE A 251 -0.50 1.98 -9.30
CA ILE A 251 -0.74 1.34 -10.58
C ILE A 251 0.25 0.19 -10.78
N THR A 252 -0.28 -0.96 -11.21
CA THR A 252 0.50 -2.10 -11.66
C THR A 252 0.27 -2.31 -13.15
N THR A 253 1.32 -2.08 -13.92
CA THR A 253 1.39 -2.28 -15.36
C THR A 253 2.48 -3.32 -15.68
N LYS A 254 2.62 -3.69 -16.94
CA LYS A 254 3.71 -4.56 -17.41
C LYS A 254 5.11 -4.01 -17.16
N HIS A 255 5.27 -2.68 -17.13
CA HIS A 255 6.59 -2.01 -17.12
C HIS A 255 6.83 -1.12 -15.91
N TYR A 256 5.81 -0.90 -15.09
CA TYR A 256 5.87 -0.07 -13.90
C TYR A 256 4.86 -0.55 -12.87
N THR A 257 5.35 -0.70 -11.64
CA THR A 257 4.55 -0.95 -10.43
C THR A 257 4.97 0.08 -9.39
N GLY A 258 4.03 0.88 -8.90
CA GLY A 258 4.34 1.93 -7.94
C GLY A 258 3.20 2.91 -7.72
N GLY A 259 3.37 3.78 -6.74
CA GLY A 259 2.45 4.89 -6.54
C GLY A 259 2.52 5.88 -7.70
N ILE A 260 1.40 6.51 -8.00
CA ILE A 260 1.28 7.56 -9.01
C ILE A 260 0.46 8.74 -8.49
N ARG A 261 0.66 9.91 -9.10
CA ARG A 261 -0.17 11.11 -8.89
C ARG A 261 -0.51 11.74 -10.23
N LYS A 262 -1.79 11.93 -10.52
CA LYS A 262 -2.19 12.69 -11.71
C LYS A 262 -1.62 14.12 -11.65
N THR A 263 -1.14 14.60 -12.77
CA THR A 263 -0.68 15.98 -12.96
C THR A 263 -1.32 16.59 -14.19
N GLY A 264 -1.83 17.81 -14.05
CA GLY A 264 -2.57 18.47 -15.12
C GLY A 264 -3.95 17.86 -15.32
N ASP A 265 -4.50 18.09 -16.52
CA ASP A 265 -5.88 17.74 -16.85
C ASP A 265 -5.99 16.30 -17.40
N TYR A 266 -7.19 15.75 -17.30
CA TYR A 266 -7.59 14.51 -17.97
C TYR A 266 -8.37 14.90 -19.23
N GLU A 267 -7.74 14.73 -20.39
CA GLU A 267 -8.23 15.27 -21.66
C GLU A 267 -8.90 14.17 -22.48
N ILE A 268 -10.22 14.24 -22.65
CA ILE A 268 -11.00 13.28 -23.45
C ILE A 268 -11.07 13.73 -24.91
N GLU A 269 -10.67 12.87 -25.82
CA GLU A 269 -10.62 13.14 -27.26
C GLU A 269 -11.93 12.74 -27.96
N TRP A 270 -13.00 13.49 -27.69
CA TRP A 270 -14.31 13.22 -28.27
C TRP A 270 -14.33 13.31 -29.80
N THR A 271 -14.90 12.29 -30.44
CA THR A 271 -15.06 12.25 -31.89
C THR A 271 -16.25 13.11 -32.33
N LYS A 272 -16.00 14.21 -33.05
CA LYS A 272 -16.98 15.28 -33.37
C LYS A 272 -18.21 14.89 -34.20
N PHE A 273 -18.23 13.72 -34.83
CA PHE A 273 -19.26 13.29 -35.78
C PHE A 273 -20.07 12.07 -35.34
N LEU A 274 -19.76 11.54 -34.16
CA LEU A 274 -20.59 10.54 -33.49
C LEU A 274 -21.35 11.27 -32.38
N ASP A 275 -22.66 11.04 -32.27
CA ASP A 275 -23.41 11.37 -31.05
C ASP A 275 -22.89 10.43 -29.95
N TYR A 276 -21.74 10.80 -29.38
CA TYR A 276 -21.08 10.27 -28.19
C TYR A 276 -21.51 8.88 -27.72
N PRO A 277 -20.73 7.82 -28.03
CA PRO A 277 -20.74 6.63 -27.20
C PRO A 277 -19.40 6.39 -26.46
N ILE A 278 -18.25 6.63 -27.10
CA ILE A 278 -16.93 6.28 -26.57
C ILE A 278 -15.80 7.19 -27.11
N ALA A 279 -14.74 7.41 -26.35
CA ALA A 279 -13.54 8.15 -26.77
C ALA A 279 -12.28 7.71 -26.00
N PRO A 280 -11.06 7.93 -26.53
CA PRO A 280 -9.85 7.79 -25.73
C PRO A 280 -9.60 9.06 -24.91
N ALA A 281 -8.77 8.95 -23.88
CA ALA A 281 -8.31 10.10 -23.11
C ALA A 281 -6.79 10.06 -22.88
N GLN A 282 -6.21 11.23 -22.68
CA GLN A 282 -4.81 11.41 -22.32
C GLN A 282 -4.70 12.10 -20.95
N PHE A 283 -3.68 11.74 -20.19
CA PHE A 283 -3.37 12.34 -18.90
C PHE A 283 -1.88 12.22 -18.59
N LYS A 284 -1.41 12.83 -17.49
CA LYS A 284 -0.03 12.66 -17.02
C LYS A 284 -0.01 12.23 -15.58
N VAL A 285 1.00 11.45 -15.21
CA VAL A 285 1.20 11.03 -13.83
C VAL A 285 2.65 11.14 -13.40
N LEU A 286 2.89 11.54 -12.15
CA LEU A 286 4.18 11.45 -11.49
C LEU A 286 4.30 10.14 -10.72
N ALA A 287 5.42 9.43 -10.86
CA ALA A 287 5.77 8.32 -9.97
C ALA A 287 6.01 8.82 -8.55
N THR A 288 5.44 8.13 -7.56
CA THR A 288 5.63 8.43 -6.15
C THR A 288 5.75 7.14 -5.30
N PRO A 289 6.67 7.09 -4.32
CA PRO A 289 7.74 8.06 -4.09
C PRO A 289 8.83 7.94 -5.19
N TYR A 290 9.21 9.06 -5.79
CA TYR A 290 10.40 9.16 -6.65
C TYR A 290 11.11 10.47 -6.34
N SER A 291 12.14 10.40 -5.49
CA SER A 291 12.82 11.58 -4.96
C SER A 291 14.34 11.42 -5.10
N VAL A 292 14.88 11.80 -6.27
CA VAL A 292 16.32 12.01 -6.43
C VAL A 292 16.58 13.50 -6.24
N LYS A 293 17.20 13.85 -5.11
CA LYS A 293 17.41 15.25 -4.70
C LYS A 293 18.90 15.57 -4.61
N ASN A 294 19.23 16.80 -4.97
CA ASN A 294 20.44 17.52 -4.60
C ASN A 294 19.97 18.70 -3.76
N ASP A 295 20.44 18.83 -2.53
CA ASP A 295 20.09 19.95 -1.66
C ASP A 295 21.36 20.42 -0.95
N ASN A 296 21.92 21.54 -1.41
CA ASN A 296 23.10 22.13 -0.79
C ASN A 296 22.76 22.93 0.49
N CYS A 297 21.48 23.01 0.87
CA CYS A 297 21.02 23.55 2.14
C CYS A 297 20.72 22.46 3.17
N GLU A 298 20.74 21.19 2.78
CA GLU A 298 20.69 20.08 3.72
C GLU A 298 22.01 20.06 4.49
N VAL A 299 21.93 20.19 5.81
CA VAL A 299 23.08 19.93 6.66
C VAL A 299 23.37 18.44 6.47
N CYS A 300 24.59 18.09 6.05
CA CYS A 300 25.01 16.70 6.07
C CYS A 300 24.61 16.16 7.45
N PRO A 301 23.90 15.02 7.55
CA PRO A 301 23.67 14.40 8.84
C PRO A 301 25.01 14.41 9.57
N PRO A 302 25.08 14.85 10.84
CA PRO A 302 26.33 14.69 11.58
C PRO A 302 26.77 13.25 11.36
N GLU A 303 28.03 13.05 10.96
CA GLU A 303 28.59 11.71 10.70
C GLU A 303 28.03 10.76 11.75
N TYR A 304 27.40 9.68 11.28
CA TYR A 304 26.68 8.65 12.05
C TYR A 304 26.94 8.70 13.55
N GLU A 305 25.88 8.82 14.38
CA GLU A 305 25.95 8.78 15.84
C GLU A 305 27.09 7.86 16.32
N LEU A 306 28.21 8.50 16.67
CA LEU A 306 29.43 7.82 17.06
C LEU A 306 29.11 6.99 18.30
N CYS A 307 29.55 5.73 18.28
CA CYS A 307 29.51 4.84 19.44
C CYS A 307 30.03 5.62 20.67
N PRO A 308 29.24 5.82 21.75
CA PRO A 308 29.62 6.75 22.81
C PRO A 308 30.92 6.32 23.49
N VAL A 309 31.85 7.26 23.64
CA VAL A 309 33.14 7.04 24.34
C VAL A 309 32.88 6.88 25.84
N PRO A 310 33.46 5.88 26.53
CA PRO A 310 33.34 5.74 27.98
C PRO A 310 33.86 6.97 28.71
N GLN A 311 33.11 7.46 29.69
CA GLN A 311 33.48 8.60 30.53
C GLN A 311 33.84 8.16 31.95
N ASN A 312 34.44 9.09 32.71
CA ASN A 312 34.87 8.89 34.10
C ASN A 312 35.76 7.66 34.27
N VAL A 313 36.72 7.50 33.35
CA VAL A 313 37.72 6.44 33.47
C VAL A 313 38.67 6.80 34.61
N PHE A 314 38.97 5.86 35.51
CA PHE A 314 40.00 6.01 36.54
C PHE A 314 40.56 4.66 36.98
N VAL A 315 41.73 4.69 37.62
CA VAL A 315 42.42 3.49 38.13
C VAL A 315 42.55 3.58 39.65
N ASP A 316 42.23 2.50 40.36
CA ASP A 316 42.44 2.35 41.80
C ASP A 316 42.96 0.94 42.16
N THR A 317 43.09 0.68 43.47
CA THR A 317 43.47 -0.64 44.01
C THR A 317 44.72 -1.22 43.34
N ILE A 318 45.78 -0.41 43.26
CA ILE A 318 47.04 -0.75 42.59
C ILE A 318 47.89 -1.61 43.53
N THR A 319 48.38 -2.76 43.03
CA THR A 319 49.34 -3.65 43.70
C THR A 319 50.65 -3.74 42.89
N ASP A 320 51.58 -4.58 43.34
CA ASP A 320 52.83 -4.87 42.63
C ASP A 320 52.58 -5.52 41.25
N ASP A 321 51.41 -6.15 41.05
CA ASP A 321 51.11 -6.99 39.87
C ASP A 321 49.72 -6.78 39.25
N SER A 322 48.92 -5.85 39.79
CA SER A 322 47.55 -5.61 39.32
C SER A 322 47.06 -4.18 39.56
N ALA A 323 46.01 -3.79 38.85
CA ALA A 323 45.28 -2.54 39.07
C ALA A 323 43.82 -2.68 38.64
N THR A 324 42.91 -1.91 39.26
CA THR A 324 41.47 -1.95 38.94
C THR A 324 41.06 -0.70 38.17
N VAL A 325 40.48 -0.89 36.98
CA VAL A 325 40.04 0.18 36.08
C VAL A 325 38.51 0.32 36.16
N HIS A 326 38.04 1.55 36.30
CA HIS A 326 36.62 1.91 36.39
C HIS A 326 36.25 2.83 35.23
N TRP A 327 35.00 2.77 34.78
CA TRP A 327 34.36 3.67 33.80
C TRP A 327 32.83 3.63 33.93
N ASP A 328 32.16 4.65 33.37
CA ASP A 328 30.69 4.70 33.33
C ASP A 328 30.11 3.73 32.28
N ASN A 329 29.06 3.00 32.66
CA ASN A 329 28.36 2.11 31.73
C ASN A 329 27.58 2.91 30.67
N VAL A 330 27.67 2.44 29.44
CA VAL A 330 27.08 3.01 28.22
C VAL A 330 25.98 2.06 27.77
N GLY A 331 24.75 2.58 27.62
CA GLY A 331 23.60 1.77 27.21
C GLY A 331 23.67 1.35 25.75
N GLY A 332 23.19 0.14 25.43
CA GLY A 332 23.03 -0.34 24.05
C GLY A 332 24.31 -0.88 23.39
N VAL A 333 25.32 -1.22 24.18
CA VAL A 333 26.65 -1.65 23.69
C VAL A 333 26.81 -3.17 23.78
N ALA A 334 27.65 -3.74 22.91
CA ALA A 334 28.00 -5.16 22.90
C ALA A 334 29.04 -5.50 23.99
N GLY A 335 29.85 -4.52 24.40
CA GLY A 335 30.87 -4.67 25.44
C GLY A 335 31.92 -3.56 25.39
N TYR A 336 33.06 -3.80 26.04
CA TYR A 336 34.19 -2.87 26.11
C TYR A 336 35.52 -3.55 25.79
N VAL A 337 36.48 -2.75 25.34
CA VAL A 337 37.90 -3.11 25.19
C VAL A 337 38.71 -2.18 26.09
N VAL A 338 39.64 -2.75 26.85
CA VAL A 338 40.62 -1.98 27.64
C VAL A 338 41.96 -2.05 26.92
N ILE A 339 42.57 -0.92 26.63
CA ILE A 339 43.88 -0.80 26.00
C ILE A 339 44.91 -0.53 27.10
N VAL A 340 45.90 -1.41 27.24
CA VAL A 340 46.99 -1.31 28.23
C VAL A 340 48.31 -1.14 27.48
N ASN A 341 49.01 -0.01 27.66
CA ASN A 341 50.23 0.33 26.91
C ASN A 341 50.07 0.11 25.38
N GLY A 342 48.93 0.54 24.83
CA GLY A 342 48.59 0.37 23.41
C GLY A 342 48.13 -1.04 23.00
N SER A 343 48.13 -2.03 23.89
CA SER A 343 47.67 -3.39 23.60
C SER A 343 46.22 -3.61 24.05
N SER A 344 45.34 -4.00 23.12
CA SER A 344 43.92 -4.23 23.39
C SER A 344 43.66 -5.55 24.12
N GLN A 345 42.86 -5.49 25.17
CA GLN A 345 42.36 -6.62 25.96
C GLN A 345 40.84 -6.55 26.05
N ALA A 346 40.16 -7.70 26.16
CA ALA A 346 38.72 -7.72 26.39
C ALA A 346 38.38 -7.06 27.74
N GLY A 347 37.59 -5.99 27.70
CA GLY A 347 37.32 -5.13 28.85
C GLY A 347 36.29 -5.69 29.83
N GLY A 348 35.34 -6.50 29.35
CA GLY A 348 34.25 -6.99 30.21
C GLY A 348 33.39 -5.85 30.74
N ASN A 349 32.87 -5.99 31.97
CA ASN A 349 32.09 -4.95 32.65
C ASN A 349 32.98 -4.10 33.57
N SER A 350 32.59 -2.84 33.79
CA SER A 350 33.20 -1.97 34.81
C SER A 350 32.75 -2.39 36.22
N PRO A 351 33.66 -2.46 37.22
CA PRO A 351 35.11 -2.30 37.10
C PRO A 351 35.85 -3.56 36.66
N ARG A 352 37.03 -3.38 36.07
CA ARG A 352 37.88 -4.45 35.53
C ARG A 352 39.25 -4.49 36.19
N VAL A 353 39.63 -5.65 36.71
CA VAL A 353 40.98 -5.90 37.23
C VAL A 353 41.92 -6.30 36.11
N ILE A 354 43.02 -5.57 35.96
CA ILE A 354 44.15 -5.88 35.08
C ILE A 354 45.22 -6.57 35.93
N VAL A 355 45.68 -7.74 35.50
CA VAL A 355 46.62 -8.59 36.25
C VAL A 355 47.85 -8.93 35.41
N GLY A 356 48.93 -9.38 36.06
CA GLY A 356 50.17 -9.75 35.38
C GLY A 356 51.04 -8.55 35.02
N LEU A 357 50.91 -7.47 35.79
CA LEU A 357 51.75 -6.29 35.68
C LEU A 357 53.10 -6.54 36.38
N SER A 358 54.12 -5.79 35.98
CA SER A 358 55.43 -5.79 36.63
C SER A 358 55.46 -4.70 37.70
N SER A 359 56.05 -4.97 38.86
CA SER A 359 56.15 -4.00 39.95
C SER A 359 56.93 -2.75 39.57
N HIS A 360 56.64 -1.63 40.23
CA HIS A 360 57.27 -0.32 40.00
C HIS A 360 57.35 0.12 38.51
N THR A 361 56.39 -0.30 37.67
CA THR A 361 56.36 -0.02 36.24
C THR A 361 55.20 0.90 35.88
N GLU A 362 55.44 1.84 34.98
CA GLU A 362 54.41 2.76 34.46
C GLU A 362 53.56 2.10 33.38
N TYR A 363 52.24 2.32 33.44
CA TYR A 363 51.26 1.80 32.50
C TYR A 363 50.28 2.90 32.06
N THR A 364 49.86 2.85 30.80
CA THR A 364 48.76 3.66 30.25
C THR A 364 47.49 2.82 30.04
N ILE A 365 46.33 3.43 30.30
CA ILE A 365 45.00 2.82 30.19
C ILE A 365 44.07 3.70 29.38
N GLN A 366 43.35 3.07 28.43
CA GLN A 366 42.18 3.65 27.76
C GLN A 366 41.07 2.60 27.66
N VAL A 367 39.82 3.05 27.59
CA VAL A 367 38.65 2.19 27.41
C VAL A 367 37.89 2.59 26.15
N VAL A 368 37.47 1.58 25.39
CA VAL A 368 36.74 1.71 24.13
C VAL A 368 35.44 0.95 24.24
N THR A 369 34.34 1.56 23.79
CA THR A 369 33.03 0.91 23.66
C THR A 369 32.98 0.07 22.38
N GLN A 370 32.39 -1.12 22.44
CA GLN A 370 32.01 -1.92 21.27
C GLN A 370 30.50 -1.84 21.09
N CYS A 371 30.03 -1.27 19.97
CA CYS A 371 28.60 -1.16 19.68
C CYS A 371 28.02 -2.42 19.04
N LEU A 372 26.70 -2.62 19.16
CA LEU A 372 26.00 -3.73 18.51
C LEU A 372 25.92 -3.50 16.98
N GLY A 373 26.43 -4.44 16.18
CA GLY A 373 26.26 -4.46 14.72
C GLY A 373 27.38 -3.76 13.92
N VAL A 374 27.00 -3.04 12.85
CA VAL A 374 27.90 -2.52 11.79
C VAL A 374 28.64 -1.23 12.22
N LEU A 375 28.33 -0.66 13.38
CA LEU A 375 28.84 0.64 13.85
C LEU A 375 30.26 0.59 14.45
N GLY A 376 30.87 -0.58 14.60
CA GLY A 376 32.25 -0.71 15.07
C GLY A 376 32.46 -0.33 16.55
N SER A 377 33.61 0.29 16.83
CA SER A 377 34.04 0.71 18.17
C SER A 377 34.03 2.23 18.31
N SER A 378 33.91 2.75 19.54
CA SER A 378 34.12 4.18 19.83
C SER A 378 35.58 4.59 19.64
N GLU A 379 35.85 5.90 19.65
CA GLU A 379 37.20 6.39 19.97
C GLU A 379 37.60 5.97 21.40
N PRO A 380 38.91 5.85 21.71
CA PRO A 380 39.38 5.59 23.07
C PRO A 380 39.03 6.72 24.03
N SER A 381 38.80 6.37 25.30
CA SER A 381 38.68 7.34 26.39
C SER A 381 39.94 8.20 26.56
N GLU A 382 39.87 9.19 27.45
CA GLU A 382 41.07 9.85 27.98
C GLU A 382 42.07 8.80 28.49
N GLU A 383 43.35 9.02 28.18
CA GLU A 383 44.45 8.14 28.59
C GLU A 383 44.84 8.43 30.04
N ILE A 384 44.93 7.35 30.83
CA ILE A 384 45.29 7.41 32.24
C ILE A 384 46.62 6.73 32.45
N VAL A 385 47.51 7.40 33.16
CA VAL A 385 48.83 6.88 33.52
C VAL A 385 48.85 6.52 35.00
N PHE A 386 49.34 5.33 35.33
CA PHE A 386 49.57 4.91 36.72
C PHE A 386 50.86 4.09 36.84
N VAL A 387 51.38 3.96 38.07
CA VAL A 387 52.59 3.18 38.38
C VAL A 387 52.21 2.11 39.41
N THR A 388 52.53 0.85 39.14
CA THR A 388 52.36 -0.25 40.10
C THR A 388 53.24 -0.07 41.33
N LEU A 389 52.86 -0.68 42.45
CA LEU A 389 53.58 -0.55 43.72
C LEU A 389 54.97 -1.18 43.74
#